data_AF-A0A9C9G383-F1
#
_entry.id   AF-A0A9C9G383-F1
#
_cell.length_a   1.000
_cell.length_b   1.000
_cell.length_c   1.000
_cell.angle_alpha   90.00
_cell.angle_beta   90.00
_cell.angle_gamma   90.00
#
_symmetry.space_group_name_H-M   'P 1'
#
loop_
_entity.id
_entity.type
_entity.pdbx_description
1 polymer ?
#
loop_
_entity_poly.entity_id
_entity_poly.type
_entity_poly.pdbx_seq_one_letter_code
_entity_poly.pdbx_strand_id
1 'polypeptide(L)' 'MPQWCPNAITATAHKIARAFYSRLKNGSEYVDQGQDYYEQQYRNRVTKNLKKRAAAMGFDLVPKVENEEVLCLASAMG' A
#
# COMPACT_ATOMS: atom_id res chain seq x y z
N MET A 1 31.27 -13.07 -18.47
CA MET A 1 31.20 -11.73 -17.85
C MET A 1 29.89 -11.08 -18.25
N PRO A 2 29.16 -10.37 -17.36
CA PRO A 2 27.81 -9.91 -17.66
C PRO A 2 27.84 -8.70 -18.61
N GLN A 3 27.15 -8.82 -19.74
CA GLN A 3 26.87 -7.71 -20.65
C GLN A 3 25.81 -6.77 -20.06
N TRP A 4 26.23 -5.74 -19.34
CA TRP A 4 25.32 -4.67 -18.99
C TRP A 4 24.96 -3.90 -20.25
N CYS A 5 23.69 -3.93 -20.66
CA CYS A 5 23.21 -3.16 -21.80
C CYS A 5 23.26 -1.66 -21.43
N PRO A 6 24.20 -0.87 -21.98
CA PRO A 6 24.37 0.53 -21.59
C PRO A 6 23.09 1.35 -21.86
N ASN A 7 22.35 0.99 -22.90
CA ASN A 7 21.09 1.61 -23.28
C ASN A 7 19.99 1.47 -22.21
N ALA A 8 19.97 0.38 -21.43
CA ALA A 8 19.00 0.18 -20.37
C ALA A 8 19.26 1.09 -19.17
N ILE A 9 20.55 1.31 -18.86
CA ILE A 9 21.00 2.21 -17.78
C ILE A 9 20.65 3.65 -18.17
N THR A 10 20.98 4.07 -19.40
CA THR A 10 20.66 5.42 -19.91
C THR A 10 19.17 5.69 -19.96
N ALA A 11 18.34 4.72 -20.40
CA ALA A 11 16.89 4.87 -20.43
C ALA A 11 16.31 5.07 -19.02
N THR A 12 16.82 4.32 -18.03
CA THR A 12 16.39 4.43 -16.63
C THR A 12 16.80 5.77 -16.04
N ALA A 13 18.05 6.19 -16.24
CA ALA A 13 18.55 7.49 -15.80
C ALA A 13 17.76 8.65 -16.42
N HIS A 14 17.49 8.59 -17.73
CA HIS A 14 16.69 9.60 -18.42
C HIS A 14 15.26 9.67 -17.87
N LYS A 15 14.63 8.52 -17.59
CA LYS A 15 13.28 8.47 -17.01
C LYS A 15 13.24 9.10 -15.61
N ILE A 16 14.25 8.83 -14.79
CA ILE A 16 14.39 9.43 -13.46
C ILE A 16 14.62 10.94 -13.57
N ALA A 17 15.57 11.37 -14.40
CA ALA A 17 15.88 12.78 -14.61
C ALA A 17 14.64 13.57 -15.06
N ARG A 18 13.84 13.01 -15.98
CA ARG A 18 12.59 13.63 -16.44
C ARG A 18 11.54 13.76 -15.33
N ALA A 19 11.40 12.74 -14.48
CA ALA A 19 10.48 12.78 -13.35
C ALA A 19 10.87 13.90 -12.35
N PHE A 20 12.16 14.00 -12.02
CA PHE A 20 12.68 15.06 -11.17
C PHE A 20 12.53 16.44 -11.81
N TYR A 21 12.95 16.61 -13.07
CA TYR A 21 12.85 17.88 -13.78
C TYR A 21 11.40 18.36 -13.88
N SER A 22 10.45 17.46 -14.17
CA SER A 22 9.03 17.81 -14.22
C SER A 22 8.50 18.28 -12.87
N ARG A 23 8.95 17.64 -11.78
CA ARG A 23 8.51 18.00 -10.42
C ARG A 23 9.08 19.36 -9.98
N LEU A 24 10.35 19.61 -10.29
CA LEU A 24 11.01 20.90 -10.01
C LEU A 24 10.43 22.03 -10.87
N LYS A 25 10.23 21.80 -12.18
CA LYS A 25 9.74 22.81 -13.12
C LYS A 25 8.30 23.24 -12.85
N ASN A 26 7.42 22.27 -12.56
CA ASN A 26 6.00 22.55 -12.41
C ASN A 26 5.63 22.95 -10.98
N GLY A 27 6.60 22.98 -10.05
CA GLY A 27 6.39 23.44 -8.68
C GLY A 27 5.18 22.79 -8.03
N SER A 28 5.00 21.47 -8.18
CA SER A 28 3.91 20.79 -7.50
C SER A 28 4.13 21.00 -6.00
N GLU A 29 3.23 21.74 -5.35
CA GLU A 29 3.25 21.84 -3.90
C GLU A 29 3.37 20.42 -3.35
N TYR A 30 4.45 20.18 -2.60
CA TYR A 30 4.58 18.96 -1.84
C TYR A 30 3.55 19.08 -0.72
N VAL A 31 2.33 18.65 -1.01
CA VAL A 31 1.32 18.43 0.01
C VAL A 31 1.78 17.19 0.73
N ASP A 32 2.37 17.38 1.90
CA ASP A 32 2.56 16.29 2.82
C ASP A 32 1.17 15.79 3.16
N GLN A 33 0.78 14.67 2.56
CA GLN A 33 -0.51 14.03 2.84
C GLN A 33 -0.56 13.52 4.30
N GLY A 34 0.49 13.76 5.07
CA GLY A 34 0.61 13.38 6.47
C GLY A 34 0.92 11.90 6.58
N GLN A 35 1.52 11.54 7.69
CA GLN A 35 1.81 10.15 8.04
C GLN A 35 0.55 9.28 7.99
N ASP A 36 -0.59 9.81 8.45
CA ASP A 36 -1.87 9.10 8.53
C ASP A 36 -2.39 8.61 7.18
N TYR A 37 -2.22 9.41 6.12
CA TYR A 37 -2.66 9.02 4.77
C TYR A 37 -1.86 7.82 4.24
N TYR A 38 -0.53 7.87 4.42
CA TYR A 38 0.34 6.77 4.02
C TYR A 38 0.09 5.51 4.84
N GLU A 39 -0.21 5.68 6.12
CA GLU A 39 -0.51 4.58 7.03
C GLU A 39 -1.82 3.89 6.67
N GLN A 40 -2.89 4.64 6.36
CA GLN A 40 -4.14 4.07 5.86
C GLN A 40 -3.96 3.32 4.54
N GLN A 41 -3.21 3.91 3.60
CA GLN A 41 -2.94 3.25 2.32
C GLN A 41 -2.09 1.99 2.49
N TYR A 42 -1.13 2.02 3.41
CA TYR A 42 -0.32 0.87 3.77
C TYR A 42 -1.19 -0.26 4.33
N ARG A 43 -2.04 0.04 5.32
CA ARG A 43 -2.99 -0.92 5.89
C ARG A 43 -3.86 -1.56 4.81
N ASN A 44 -4.43 -0.75 3.91
CA ASN A 44 -5.24 -1.24 2.80
C ASN A 44 -4.48 -2.18 1.86
N ARG A 45 -3.21 -1.86 1.53
CA ARG A 45 -2.35 -2.71 0.70
C ARG A 45 -2.07 -4.04 1.38
N VAL A 46 -1.75 -4.02 2.67
CA VAL A 46 -1.47 -5.22 3.47
C VAL A 46 -2.71 -6.12 3.52
N THR A 47 -3.87 -5.58 3.87
CA THR A 47 -5.12 -6.35 3.94
C THR A 47 -5.51 -6.93 2.58
N LYS A 48 -5.37 -6.16 1.49
CA LYS A 48 -5.65 -6.64 0.13
C LYS A 48 -4.73 -7.79 -0.27
N ASN A 49 -3.44 -7.68 0.04
CA ASN A 49 -2.49 -8.75 -0.22
C ASN A 49 -2.79 -9.99 0.61
N LEU A 50 -3.21 -9.82 1.86
CA LEU A 50 -3.62 -10.92 2.73
C LEU A 50 -4.87 -11.63 2.19
N LYS A 51 -5.90 -10.88 1.77
CA LYS A 51 -7.09 -11.44 1.10
C LYS A 51 -6.73 -12.25 -0.14
N LYS A 52 -5.85 -11.71 -1.00
CA LYS A 52 -5.38 -12.42 -2.19
C LYS A 52 -4.68 -13.73 -1.86
N ARG A 53 -3.83 -13.72 -0.83
CA ARG A 53 -3.12 -14.93 -0.37
C ARG A 53 -4.09 -15.96 0.19
N ALA A 54 -5.08 -15.54 0.99
CA ALA A 54 -6.12 -16.42 1.51
C ALA A 54 -6.91 -17.07 0.36
N ALA A 55 -7.38 -16.26 -0.60
CA ALA A 55 -8.13 -16.75 -1.76
C ALA A 55 -7.32 -17.75 -2.61
N ALA A 56 -6.02 -17.52 -2.78
CA ALA A 56 -5.14 -18.45 -3.48
C ALA A 56 -5.00 -19.81 -2.76
N MET A 57 -5.24 -19.85 -1.45
CA MET A 57 -5.22 -21.06 -0.63
C MET A 57 -6.62 -21.64 -0.38
N GLY A 58 -7.68 -21.07 -0.98
CA GLY A 58 -9.06 -21.50 -0.75
C GLY A 58 -9.67 -21.06 0.58
N PHE A 59 -9.07 -20.06 1.23
CA PHE A 59 -9.57 -19.48 2.48
C PHE A 59 -10.12 -18.07 2.27
N ASP A 60 -11.11 -17.68 3.08
CA ASP A 60 -11.60 -16.31 3.17
C ASP A 60 -11.07 -15.61 4.41
N LEU A 61 -10.60 -14.37 4.24
CA LEU A 61 -10.13 -13.55 5.35
C LEU A 61 -11.31 -12.87 6.05
N VAL A 62 -11.66 -13.35 7.24
CA VAL A 62 -12.66 -12.73 8.12
C VAL A 62 -11.97 -11.76 9.08
N PRO A 63 -12.39 -10.48 9.15
CA PRO A 63 -11.87 -9.57 10.15
C PRO A 63 -12.25 -10.07 11.54
N LYS A 64 -11.27 -10.14 12.45
CA LYS A 64 -11.57 -10.32 13.88
C LYS A 64 -12.10 -8.98 14.39
N VAL A 65 -13.41 -8.89 14.58
CA VAL A 65 -13.99 -7.83 15.41
C VAL A 65 -13.52 -8.14 16.82
N GLU A 66 -12.64 -7.31 17.37
CA GLU A 66 -12.29 -7.38 18.79
C GLU A 66 -13.54 -7.03 19.60
N ASN A 67 -14.27 -8.08 20.00
CA ASN A 67 -14.90 -8.29 21.30
C ASN A 67 -15.21 -7.07 22.20
N GLU A 68 -15.94 -6.06 21.72
CA GLU A 68 -16.58 -5.08 22.64
C GLU A 68 -18.10 -4.95 22.47
N GLU A 69 -18.69 -5.39 21.36
CA GLU A 69 -20.15 -5.26 21.18
C GLU A 69 -20.96 -6.54 21.47
N VAL A 70 -20.31 -7.71 21.61
CA VAL A 70 -21.03 -8.98 21.78
C VAL A 70 -21.37 -9.29 23.25
N LEU A 71 -20.66 -8.70 24.22
CA LEU A 71 -20.91 -8.95 25.65
C LEU A 71 -22.24 -8.36 26.14
N CYS A 72 -22.73 -7.26 25.55
CA CYS A 72 -23.96 -6.63 25.99
C CYS A 72 -25.22 -7.42 25.59
N LEU A 73 -25.18 -8.17 24.48
CA LEU A 73 -26.31 -9.02 24.03
C LEU A 73 -26.36 -10.37 24.76
N ALA A 74 -25.22 -10.89 25.24
CA ALA A 74 -25.18 -12.16 25.96
C ALA A 74 -25.67 -12.05 27.42
N SER A 75 -25.59 -10.87 28.05
CA SER A 75 -26.03 -10.66 29.44
C SER A 75 -27.53 -10.40 29.61
N ALA A 76 -28.28 -10.16 28.52
CA ALA A 76 -29.73 -9.87 28.57
C ALA A 76 -30.64 -11.11 28.42
N MET A 77 -30.05 -12.31 28.27
CA MET A 77 -30.79 -13.58 28.15
C MET A 77 -30.54 -14.56 29.31
N GLY A 78 -30.04 -14.07 30.46
CA GLY A 78 -29.87 -14.84 31.68
C GLY A 78 -30.77 -14.34 32.79
#